data_AF-A0AAU4MRJ4-F1
#
_entry.id   AF-A0AAU4MRJ4-F1
#
_cell.length_a   1.000
_cell.length_b   1.000
_cell.length_c   1.000
_cell.angle_alpha   90.00
_cell.angle_beta   90.00
_cell.angle_gamma   90.00
#
_symmetry.space_group_name_H-M   'P 1'
#
loop_
_entity.id
_entity.type
_entity.pdbx_description
1 polymer ?
#
loop_
_entity_poly.entity_id
_entity_poly.type
_entity_poly.pdbx_seq_one_letter_code
_entity_poly.pdbx_strand_id
1 'polypeptide(L)'
;MQKKHKIGLAAAAAVFVTVPGGLLVTSQAAAADRDAERKSLEQAAEDVFQRRADAPGAQWRNYPAPAGKVWNQADARADVTEVKKRGVRFIVDVNEFTTPYTSDTNGRKLAPTTPYVGMYRLVFERDGDDWRLVQDLSDQLTK
;
A
#
# COMPACT_ATOMS: atom_id res chain seq x y z
N MET A 1 5.65 -13.70 77.20
CA MET A 1 6.75 -14.68 77.23
C MET A 1 7.25 -14.91 75.81
N GLN A 2 8.57 -14.85 75.64
CA GLN A 2 9.30 -15.00 74.38
C GLN A 2 9.18 -16.42 73.80
N LYS A 3 9.18 -16.56 72.45
CA LYS A 3 10.29 -17.22 71.75
C LYS A 3 10.26 -16.97 70.23
N LYS A 4 11.43 -16.52 69.77
CA LYS A 4 11.86 -16.23 68.39
C LYS A 4 11.99 -17.54 67.59
N HIS A 5 11.66 -17.52 66.30
CA HIS A 5 12.45 -18.24 65.29
C HIS A 5 12.57 -17.36 64.05
N LYS A 6 13.82 -16.95 63.80
CA LYS A 6 14.28 -16.31 62.57
C LYS A 6 14.46 -17.42 61.54
N ILE A 7 13.88 -17.28 60.34
CA ILE A 7 14.42 -17.91 59.14
C ILE A 7 14.36 -16.85 58.05
N GLY A 8 15.52 -16.26 57.77
CA GLY A 8 15.73 -15.55 56.52
C GLY A 8 15.98 -16.57 55.43
N LEU A 9 15.44 -16.32 54.25
CA LEU A 9 16.00 -16.84 53.02
C LEU A 9 15.96 -15.71 51.99
N ALA A 10 17.16 -15.22 51.68
CA ALA A 10 17.39 -14.31 50.59
C ALA A 10 16.99 -15.00 49.28
N ALA A 11 16.02 -14.43 48.57
CA ALA A 11 15.83 -14.72 47.15
C ALA A 11 16.52 -13.61 46.37
N ALA A 12 17.58 -14.00 45.67
CA ALA A 12 18.45 -13.15 44.89
C ALA A 12 17.65 -12.23 43.95
N ALA A 13 17.89 -10.93 44.06
CA ALA A 13 17.55 -10.00 42.99
C ALA A 13 18.42 -10.37 41.78
N ALA A 14 17.83 -11.02 40.79
CA ALA A 14 18.43 -11.16 39.48
C ALA A 14 18.51 -9.75 38.88
N VAL A 15 19.66 -9.10 39.02
CA VAL A 15 19.99 -7.92 38.24
C VAL A 15 20.19 -8.42 36.80
N PHE A 16 19.13 -8.34 36.00
CA PHE A 16 19.28 -8.39 34.56
C PHE A 16 20.07 -7.15 34.14
N VAL A 17 21.37 -7.33 33.97
CA VAL A 17 22.19 -6.44 33.15
C VAL A 17 21.64 -6.55 31.72
N THR A 18 20.74 -5.65 31.36
CA THR A 18 20.33 -5.51 29.97
C THR A 18 21.28 -4.54 29.29
N VAL A 19 22.16 -5.18 28.52
CA VAL A 19 23.07 -4.66 27.50
C VAL A 19 22.40 -3.55 26.68
N PRO A 20 23.13 -2.51 26.22
CA PRO A 20 22.61 -1.44 25.35
C PRO A 20 22.36 -1.91 23.90
N GLY A 21 21.58 -2.99 23.72
CA GLY A 21 21.19 -3.56 22.43
C GLY A 21 19.76 -3.23 21.99
N GLY A 22 18.95 -2.58 22.83
CA GLY A 22 17.51 -2.34 22.57
C GLY A 22 17.18 -1.30 21.51
N LEU A 23 18.15 -0.46 21.10
CA LEU A 23 17.92 0.65 20.16
C LEU A 23 17.90 0.22 18.67
N LEU A 24 18.52 -0.91 18.33
CA LEU A 24 18.57 -1.39 16.94
C LEU A 24 17.36 -2.27 16.58
N VAL A 25 16.81 -3.02 17.52
CA VAL A 25 15.64 -3.89 17.29
C VAL A 25 14.36 -3.06 17.08
N THR A 26 14.20 -1.98 17.84
CA THR A 26 13.04 -1.09 17.75
C THR A 26 13.02 -0.28 16.44
N SER A 27 14.19 0.07 15.91
CA SER A 27 14.30 0.79 14.64
C SER A 27 14.04 -0.11 13.43
N GLN A 28 14.47 -1.37 13.45
CA GLN A 28 14.15 -2.34 12.39
C GLN A 28 12.66 -2.73 12.37
N ALA A 29 12.06 -3.00 13.53
CA ALA A 29 10.63 -3.30 13.60
C ALA A 29 9.77 -2.15 13.08
N ALA A 30 10.09 -0.91 13.48
CA ALA A 30 9.38 0.28 13.00
C ALA A 30 9.57 0.54 11.49
N ALA A 31 10.70 0.16 10.91
CA ALA A 31 10.91 0.23 9.46
C ALA A 31 10.09 -0.84 8.73
N ALA A 32 10.09 -2.09 9.23
CA ALA A 32 9.31 -3.18 8.67
C ALA A 32 7.80 -2.89 8.70
N ASP A 33 7.30 -2.30 9.79
CA ASP A 33 5.89 -1.91 9.92
C ASP A 33 5.50 -0.83 8.90
N ARG A 34 6.38 0.16 8.67
CA ARG A 34 6.17 1.21 7.65
C ARG A 34 6.19 0.64 6.24
N ASP A 35 7.09 -0.30 5.97
CA ASP A 35 7.17 -0.96 4.66
C ASP A 35 5.93 -1.83 4.40
N ALA A 36 5.45 -2.55 5.42
CA ALA A 36 4.21 -3.31 5.35
C ALA A 36 3.00 -2.40 5.13
N GLU A 37 2.93 -1.27 5.85
CA GLU A 37 1.87 -0.27 5.68
C GLU A 37 1.89 0.31 4.26
N ARG A 38 3.06 0.73 3.77
CA ARG A 38 3.22 1.23 2.39
C ARG A 38 2.77 0.21 1.37
N LYS A 39 3.19 -1.06 1.47
CA LYS A 39 2.78 -2.13 0.55
C LYS A 39 1.27 -2.36 0.60
N SER A 40 0.66 -2.31 1.78
CA SER A 40 -0.79 -2.47 1.90
C SER A 40 -1.56 -1.30 1.26
N LEU A 41 -1.06 -0.07 1.37
CA LEU A 41 -1.63 1.10 0.70
C LEU A 41 -1.41 1.08 -0.81
N GLU A 42 -0.27 0.56 -1.26
CA GLU A 42 0.03 0.35 -2.68
C GLU A 42 -0.96 -0.64 -3.30
N GLN A 43 -1.20 -1.77 -2.65
CA GLN A 43 -2.22 -2.72 -3.09
C GLN A 43 -3.62 -2.09 -3.14
N ALA A 44 -4.00 -1.33 -2.11
CA ALA A 44 -5.29 -0.66 -2.09
C ALA A 44 -5.43 0.39 -3.22
N ALA A 45 -4.35 1.10 -3.54
CA ALA A 45 -4.32 2.02 -4.67
C ALA A 45 -4.39 1.27 -6.01
N GLU A 46 -3.68 0.15 -6.14
CA GLU A 46 -3.75 -0.72 -7.31
C GLU A 46 -5.18 -1.23 -7.54
N ASP A 47 -5.89 -1.66 -6.51
CA ASP A 47 -7.29 -2.11 -6.60
C ASP A 47 -8.24 -0.97 -7.01
N VAL A 48 -7.95 0.27 -6.61
CA VAL A 48 -8.68 1.45 -7.11
C VAL A 48 -8.41 1.65 -8.60
N PHE A 49 -7.15 1.60 -9.04
CA PHE A 49 -6.79 1.81 -10.43
C PHE A 49 -7.26 0.68 -11.34
N GLN A 50 -7.18 -0.58 -10.90
CA GLN A 50 -7.68 -1.73 -11.64
C GLN A 50 -9.18 -1.61 -11.88
N ARG A 51 -9.96 -1.23 -10.85
CA ARG A 51 -11.40 -0.96 -11.01
C ARG A 51 -11.69 0.18 -12.00
N ARG A 52 -10.85 1.22 -12.04
CA ARG A 52 -10.97 2.31 -13.02
C ARG A 52 -10.61 1.83 -14.44
N ALA A 53 -9.57 1.01 -14.57
CA ALA A 53 -9.12 0.45 -15.85
C ALA A 53 -10.14 -0.52 -16.45
N ASP A 54 -10.83 -1.29 -15.59
CA ASP A 54 -11.88 -2.22 -16.00
C ASP A 54 -13.22 -1.55 -16.33
N ALA A 55 -13.43 -0.32 -15.86
CA ALA A 55 -14.68 0.39 -16.07
C ALA A 55 -15.01 0.58 -17.57
N PRO A 56 -16.30 0.53 -17.97
CA PRO A 56 -16.70 0.74 -19.36
C PRO A 56 -16.27 2.10 -19.93
N GLY A 57 -16.15 3.11 -19.07
CA GLY A 57 -15.72 4.47 -19.42
C GLY A 57 -14.22 4.73 -19.22
N ALA A 58 -13.40 3.69 -19.04
CA ALA A 58 -11.97 3.85 -18.83
C ALA A 58 -11.31 4.62 -20.01
N GLN A 59 -10.45 5.58 -19.69
CA GLN A 59 -9.91 6.53 -20.67
C GLN A 59 -9.22 5.85 -21.87
N TRP A 60 -8.53 4.73 -21.64
CA TRP A 60 -7.83 3.99 -22.69
C TRP A 60 -8.79 3.41 -23.74
N ARG A 61 -10.05 3.15 -23.39
CA ARG A 61 -11.09 2.68 -24.31
C ARG A 61 -11.56 3.77 -25.28
N ASN A 62 -11.27 5.04 -25.01
CA ASN A 62 -11.63 6.16 -25.90
C ASN A 62 -10.76 6.22 -27.17
N TYR A 63 -9.66 5.46 -27.21
CA TYR A 63 -8.78 5.38 -28.37
C TYR A 63 -9.14 4.15 -29.22
N PRO A 64 -9.10 4.26 -30.56
CA PRO A 64 -9.32 3.11 -31.42
C PRO A 64 -8.22 2.07 -31.20
N ALA A 65 -8.60 0.79 -31.15
CA ALA A 65 -7.64 -0.29 -31.15
C ALA A 65 -6.82 -0.27 -32.46
N PRO A 66 -5.56 -0.74 -32.44
CA PRO A 66 -4.77 -0.92 -33.65
C PRO A 66 -5.52 -1.75 -34.72
N ALA A 67 -5.21 -1.52 -35.99
CA ALA A 67 -5.87 -2.20 -37.10
C ALA A 67 -5.84 -3.73 -36.95
N GLY A 68 -7.00 -4.38 -37.09
CA GLY A 68 -7.14 -5.83 -36.95
C GLY A 68 -7.02 -6.35 -35.51
N LYS A 69 -7.19 -5.47 -34.51
CA LYS A 69 -7.19 -5.80 -33.08
C LYS A 69 -8.43 -5.27 -32.38
N VAL A 70 -8.70 -5.83 -31.22
CA VAL A 70 -9.73 -5.34 -30.29
C VAL A 70 -9.13 -5.14 -28.91
N TRP A 71 -9.64 -4.16 -28.18
CA TRP A 71 -9.37 -3.96 -26.78
C TRP A 71 -10.01 -5.07 -25.95
N ASN A 72 -9.24 -5.69 -25.05
CA ASN A 72 -9.74 -6.79 -24.23
C ASN A 72 -9.75 -6.43 -22.73
N GLN A 73 -8.56 -6.24 -22.16
CA GLN A 73 -8.35 -5.96 -20.74
C GLN A 73 -7.28 -4.89 -20.55
N ALA A 74 -7.12 -4.42 -19.32
CA ALA A 74 -6.01 -3.58 -18.91
C ALA A 74 -5.53 -4.03 -17.54
N ASP A 75 -4.22 -3.99 -17.32
CA ASP A 75 -3.62 -4.23 -16.01
C ASP A 75 -3.15 -2.88 -15.47
N ALA A 76 -3.64 -2.51 -14.29
CA ALA A 76 -3.19 -1.33 -13.57
C ALA A 76 -2.18 -1.71 -12.50
N ARG A 77 -1.19 -0.85 -12.27
CA ARG A 77 -0.24 -0.96 -11.17
C ARG A 77 -0.12 0.37 -10.44
N ALA A 78 0.14 0.29 -9.15
CA ALA A 78 0.44 1.44 -8.31
C ALA A 78 1.91 1.43 -7.88
N ASP A 79 2.53 2.59 -7.83
CA ASP A 79 3.81 2.81 -7.16
C ASP A 79 3.65 3.96 -6.16
N VAL A 80 3.63 3.63 -4.87
CA VAL A 80 3.46 4.62 -3.82
C VAL A 80 4.78 5.36 -3.62
N THR A 81 4.79 6.65 -3.91
CA THR A 81 6.00 7.50 -3.76
C THR A 81 6.12 8.11 -2.38
N GLU A 82 5.00 8.48 -1.76
CA GLU A 82 4.97 9.10 -0.43
C GLU A 82 3.72 8.72 0.34
N VAL A 83 3.87 8.52 1.65
CA VAL A 83 2.75 8.30 2.59
C VAL A 83 2.87 9.29 3.74
N LYS A 84 1.81 10.06 3.96
CA LYS A 84 1.69 11.04 5.06
C LYS A 84 0.48 10.70 5.92
N LYS A 85 0.70 10.41 7.20
CA LYS A 85 -0.37 10.21 8.17
C LYS A 85 -0.84 11.55 8.75
N ARG A 86 -2.16 11.80 8.74
CA ARG A 86 -2.81 12.94 9.38
C ARG A 86 -3.99 12.46 10.23
N GLY A 87 -3.75 12.23 11.52
CA GLY A 87 -4.73 11.62 12.42
C GLY A 87 -5.02 10.18 12.00
N VAL A 88 -6.27 9.91 11.65
CA VAL A 88 -6.74 8.58 11.18
C VAL A 88 -6.61 8.38 9.67
N ARG A 89 -6.25 9.43 8.93
CA ARG A 89 -6.17 9.43 7.47
C ARG A 89 -4.74 9.27 6.99
N PHE A 90 -4.60 8.63 5.84
CA PHE A 90 -3.35 8.47 5.12
C PHE A 90 -3.47 9.17 3.77
N ILE A 91 -2.64 10.18 3.56
CA ILE A 91 -2.50 10.85 2.28
C ILE A 91 -1.36 10.15 1.55
N VAL A 92 -1.65 9.63 0.36
CA VAL A 92 -0.76 8.78 -0.42
C VAL A 92 -0.55 9.42 -1.78
N ASP A 93 0.70 9.76 -2.09
CA ASP A 93 1.10 10.20 -3.44
C ASP A 93 1.56 8.96 -4.21
N VAL A 94 0.90 8.66 -5.31
CA VAL A 94 1.03 7.39 -6.03
C VAL A 94 1.05 7.62 -7.53
N ASN A 95 1.90 6.86 -8.23
CA ASN A 95 1.90 6.79 -9.68
C ASN A 95 1.02 5.60 -10.11
N GLU A 96 0.06 5.87 -10.99
CA GLU A 96 -0.69 4.84 -11.71
C GLU A 96 0.06 4.47 -12.99
N PHE A 97 0.18 3.17 -13.26
CA PHE A 97 0.64 2.63 -14.54
C PHE A 97 -0.43 1.69 -15.08
N THR A 98 -1.22 2.16 -16.04
CA THR A 98 -2.28 1.36 -16.65
C THR A 98 -1.84 0.89 -18.04
N THR A 99 -1.76 -0.43 -18.22
CA THR A 99 -1.32 -1.09 -19.46
C THR A 99 -2.49 -1.80 -20.13
N PRO A 100 -3.07 -1.24 -21.20
CA PRO A 100 -4.06 -1.93 -22.00
C PRO A 100 -3.48 -3.07 -22.82
N TYR A 101 -4.30 -4.10 -23.05
CA TYR A 101 -3.98 -5.26 -23.85
C TYR A 101 -4.97 -5.44 -24.99
N THR A 102 -4.41 -5.76 -26.15
CA THR A 102 -5.19 -6.05 -27.36
C THR A 102 -5.20 -7.53 -27.69
N SER A 103 -6.33 -8.01 -28.21
CA SER A 103 -6.47 -9.34 -28.79
C SER A 103 -6.73 -9.32 -30.28
N ASP A 104 -6.41 -10.44 -30.94
CA ASP A 104 -6.87 -10.69 -32.30
C ASP A 104 -8.36 -11.09 -32.32
N THR A 105 -8.90 -11.21 -33.52
CA THR A 105 -10.32 -11.55 -33.75
C THR A 105 -10.72 -12.94 -33.26
N ASN A 106 -9.75 -13.81 -32.94
CA ASN A 106 -9.97 -15.15 -32.40
C ASN A 106 -9.75 -15.17 -30.87
N GLY A 107 -9.62 -14.01 -30.23
CA GLY A 107 -9.39 -13.88 -28.78
C GLY A 107 -7.99 -14.33 -28.34
N ARG A 108 -7.08 -14.59 -29.28
CA ARG A 108 -5.70 -14.96 -28.99
C ARG A 108 -4.83 -13.71 -29.12
N LYS A 109 -3.75 -13.67 -28.33
CA LYS A 109 -2.85 -12.52 -28.12
C LYS A 109 -3.41 -11.48 -27.13
N LEU A 110 -2.56 -11.06 -26.21
CA LEU A 110 -2.72 -9.91 -25.31
C LEU A 110 -1.44 -9.11 -25.48
N ALA A 111 -1.33 -8.37 -26.59
CA ALA A 111 -0.15 -7.55 -26.80
C ALA A 111 -0.27 -6.31 -25.90
N PRO A 112 0.69 -6.05 -25.00
CA PRO A 112 0.69 -4.84 -24.18
C PRO A 112 0.91 -3.63 -25.08
N THR A 113 0.24 -2.53 -24.77
CA THR A 113 0.56 -1.22 -25.34
C THR A 113 1.45 -0.42 -24.41
N THR A 114 1.88 0.77 -24.84
CA THR A 114 2.55 1.71 -23.95
C THR A 114 1.66 2.00 -22.75
N PRO A 115 2.19 1.92 -21.51
CA PRO A 115 1.42 2.21 -20.32
C PRO A 115 1.04 3.70 -20.27
N TYR A 116 -0.18 3.96 -19.83
CA TYR A 116 -0.64 5.28 -19.41
C TYR A 116 -0.12 5.54 -18.01
N VAL A 117 0.51 6.68 -17.81
CA VAL A 117 1.07 7.07 -16.52
C VAL A 117 0.30 8.27 -15.98
N GLY A 118 -0.21 8.14 -14.76
CA GLY A 118 -0.89 9.21 -14.04
C GLY A 118 -0.31 9.41 -12.66
N MET A 119 -0.32 10.64 -12.17
CA MET A 119 0.08 10.96 -10.79
C MET A 119 -1.17 11.31 -9.99
N TYR A 120 -1.31 10.68 -8.82
CA TYR A 120 -2.49 10.85 -7.98
C TYR A 120 -2.09 11.15 -6.54
N ARG A 121 -2.98 11.89 -5.86
CA ARG A 121 -2.94 12.05 -4.41
C ARG A 121 -4.24 11.51 -3.83
N LEU A 122 -4.16 10.34 -3.22
CA LEU A 122 -5.31 9.62 -2.67
C LEU A 122 -5.34 9.73 -1.15
N VAL A 123 -6.53 9.75 -0.57
CA VAL A 123 -6.72 9.74 0.88
C VAL A 123 -7.44 8.46 1.27
N PHE A 124 -6.79 7.67 2.11
CA PHE A 124 -7.32 6.43 2.65
C PHE A 124 -7.62 6.55 4.15
N GLU A 125 -8.65 5.85 4.57
CA GLU A 125 -8.92 5.53 5.97
C GLU A 125 -8.86 4.02 6.15
N ARG A 126 -8.42 3.56 7.31
CA ARG A 126 -8.38 2.14 7.62
C ARG A 126 -9.80 1.65 7.92
N ASP A 127 -10.20 0.54 7.32
CA ASP A 127 -11.50 -0.09 7.46
C ASP A 127 -11.30 -1.57 7.82
N GLY A 128 -11.23 -1.86 9.12
CA GLY A 128 -10.79 -3.17 9.61
C GLY A 128 -9.35 -3.48 9.20
N ASP A 129 -9.17 -4.57 8.45
CA ASP A 129 -7.88 -5.01 7.92
C ASP A 129 -7.57 -4.43 6.53
N ASP A 130 -8.47 -3.63 5.96
CA ASP A 130 -8.36 -3.07 4.60
C ASP A 130 -8.31 -1.53 4.61
N TRP A 131 -8.21 -0.95 3.42
CA TRP A 131 -8.15 0.49 3.18
C TRP A 131 -9.32 0.95 2.33
N ARG A 132 -10.04 1.95 2.85
CA ARG A 132 -11.13 2.60 2.12
C ARG A 132 -10.65 3.93 1.55
N LEU A 133 -10.75 4.09 0.23
CA LEU A 133 -10.55 5.39 -0.40
C LEU A 133 -11.67 6.34 0.04
N VAL A 134 -11.31 7.45 0.69
CA VAL A 134 -12.27 8.47 1.15
C VAL A 134 -12.25 9.74 0.34
N GLN A 135 -11.13 10.04 -0.33
CA GLN A 135 -11.01 11.24 -1.15
C GLN A 135 -9.92 11.08 -2.21
N ASP A 136 -10.16 11.63 -3.40
CA ASP A 136 -9.17 11.85 -4.45
C ASP A 136 -8.84 13.35 -4.50
N LEU A 137 -7.57 13.70 -4.28
CA LEU A 137 -7.05 15.07 -4.25
C LEU A 137 -6.15 15.37 -5.46
N SER A 138 -6.20 14.55 -6.50
CA SER A 138 -5.24 14.64 -7.62
C SER A 138 -5.34 15.95 -8.39
N ASP A 139 -6.52 16.58 -8.43
CA ASP A 139 -6.72 17.93 -8.99
C ASP A 139 -5.93 19.03 -8.25
N GLN A 140 -5.38 18.74 -7.07
CA GLN A 140 -4.56 19.67 -6.30
C GLN A 140 -3.06 19.56 -6.61
N LEU A 141 -2.64 18.58 -7.43
CA LEU A 141 -1.24 18.41 -7.82
C LEU A 141 -0.81 19.34 -8.97
N THR A 142 -1.77 19.89 -9.71
CA THR A 142 -1.54 20.67 -10.95
C THR A 142 -1.65 22.20 -10.76
N LYS A 143 -1.72 22.68 -9.51
CA LYS A 143 -1.74 24.12 -9.16
C LYS A 143 -0.39 24.59 -8.64
#